data_AF-A0A2D4JPG4-F1
#
_entry.id   AF-A0A2D4JPG4-F1
#
_cell.length_a   1.000
_cell.length_b   1.000
_cell.length_c   1.000
_cell.angle_alpha   90.00
_cell.angle_beta   90.00
_cell.angle_gamma   90.00
#
_symmetry.space_group_name_H-M   'P 1'
#
loop_
_entity.id
_entity.type
_entity.pdbx_description
1 polymer ?
#
loop_
_entity_poly.entity_id
_entity_poly.type
_entity_poly.pdbx_seq_one_letter_code
_entity_poly.pdbx_strand_id
1 'polypeptide(L)'
;DTSNFCPAVQDGDSDEDNEPLQFIGQGGMFEMTANPTGADDQDGELDGKVKGFNISTYGEANMVAEPQKVNKIDIQYAKTAKKMDMKRLKQSMWRLLTEVSKNQTEEESEGLEKKVNSSSISSPKVFSSITRDLLHSLPSMMAKNLSVPLAFACLLHLANEKNLKLQGVQDLSEVLVLQED
;
A
#
# COMPACT_ATOMS: atom_id res chain seq x y z
N ASP A 1 18.77 -27.73 -7.74
CA ASP A 1 17.51 -27.20 -8.28
C ASP A 1 17.74 -25.75 -8.71
N THR A 2 18.04 -25.54 -9.99
CA THR A 2 18.42 -24.25 -10.57
C THR A 2 17.27 -23.66 -11.40
N SER A 3 16.04 -23.99 -11.04
CA SER A 3 14.82 -23.70 -11.81
C SER A 3 14.26 -22.27 -11.63
N ASN A 4 14.98 -21.35 -10.99
CA ASN A 4 14.58 -19.94 -10.81
C ASN A 4 15.54 -18.96 -11.51
N PHE A 5 16.02 -19.31 -12.70
CA PHE A 5 16.72 -18.37 -13.57
C PHE A 5 15.71 -17.76 -14.55
N CYS A 6 15.24 -16.53 -14.29
CA CYS A 6 14.49 -15.74 -15.27
C CYS A 6 15.46 -14.80 -15.98
N PRO A 7 15.77 -15.00 -17.28
CA PRO A 7 16.44 -13.98 -18.05
C PRO A 7 15.46 -12.83 -18.33
N ALA A 8 15.98 -11.61 -18.34
CA ALA A 8 15.24 -10.37 -18.48
C ALA A 8 14.23 -10.41 -19.64
N VAL A 9 13.00 -9.98 -19.34
CA VAL A 9 11.94 -9.75 -20.33
C VAL A 9 12.38 -8.57 -21.21
N GLN A 10 12.63 -8.84 -22.49
CA GLN A 10 12.72 -7.80 -23.51
C GLN A 10 11.28 -7.48 -23.93
N ASP A 11 10.69 -6.46 -23.30
CA ASP A 11 9.49 -5.82 -23.83
C ASP A 11 9.94 -4.93 -24.99
N GLY A 12 9.72 -5.43 -26.21
CA GLY A 12 9.77 -4.62 -27.41
C GLY A 12 8.51 -3.78 -27.50
N ASP A 13 8.63 -2.51 -27.17
CA ASP A 13 7.71 -1.49 -27.68
C ASP A 13 8.55 -0.42 -28.39
N SER A 14 8.22 -0.24 -29.65
CA SER A 14 8.82 0.68 -30.59
C SER A 14 8.22 2.06 -30.34
N ASP A 15 9.02 3.02 -29.90
CA ASP A 15 8.91 4.43 -30.29
C ASP A 15 10.23 5.17 -30.00
N GLU A 16 10.53 6.11 -30.89
CA GLU A 16 11.83 6.71 -31.20
C GLU A 16 12.43 7.64 -30.12
N ASP A 17 13.76 7.81 -30.25
CA ASP A 17 14.61 8.91 -29.76
C ASP A 17 14.95 9.04 -28.26
N ASN A 18 16.04 8.37 -27.84
CA ASN A 18 17.09 9.04 -27.06
C ASN A 18 18.44 8.31 -27.09
N GLU A 19 19.49 9.06 -27.42
CA GLU A 19 20.90 8.68 -27.61
C GLU A 19 21.52 7.96 -26.38
N PRO A 20 22.37 6.93 -26.57
CA PRO A 20 23.08 6.32 -25.45
C PRO A 20 24.24 7.20 -24.98
N LEU A 21 24.07 7.82 -23.80
CA LEU A 21 25.12 8.53 -23.08
C LEU A 21 26.30 7.60 -22.79
N GLN A 22 27.40 7.90 -23.45
CA GLN A 22 28.71 7.28 -23.28
C GLN A 22 29.32 7.74 -21.95
N PHE A 23 29.08 7.00 -20.87
CA PHE A 23 29.74 7.25 -19.58
C PHE A 23 31.16 6.71 -19.61
N ILE A 24 32.09 7.56 -20.05
CA ILE A 24 33.54 7.38 -19.89
C ILE A 24 33.88 7.59 -18.42
N GLY A 25 33.99 6.48 -17.67
CA GLY A 25 34.60 6.45 -16.35
C GLY A 25 36.08 6.11 -16.46
N GLN A 26 36.93 7.11 -16.26
CA GLN A 26 38.39 7.02 -16.19
C GLN A 26 38.90 6.02 -15.15
N GLY A 27 39.81 5.14 -15.59
CA GLY A 27 41.08 4.83 -14.89
C GLY A 27 41.01 4.01 -13.59
N GLY A 28 41.36 2.73 -13.68
CA GLY A 28 41.71 1.90 -12.51
C GLY A 28 41.98 0.44 -12.89
N MET A 29 43.18 0.15 -13.36
CA MET A 29 43.74 -1.17 -13.66
C MET A 29 43.66 -2.16 -12.48
N PHE A 30 43.23 -3.40 -12.74
CA PHE A 30 43.96 -4.59 -12.29
C PHE A 30 43.72 -5.76 -13.27
N GLU A 31 44.79 -6.07 -13.97
CA GLU A 31 45.00 -7.20 -14.86
C GLU A 31 45.34 -8.43 -14.02
N MET A 32 44.74 -9.59 -14.30
CA MET A 32 45.30 -10.88 -13.87
C MET A 32 45.00 -11.98 -14.90
N THR A 33 45.89 -12.01 -15.89
CA THR A 33 46.52 -13.19 -16.51
C THR A 33 45.66 -14.39 -16.93
N ALA A 34 45.55 -14.48 -18.26
CA ALA A 34 45.69 -15.65 -19.13
C ALA A 34 46.06 -17.00 -18.50
N ASN A 35 45.36 -18.06 -18.95
CA ASN A 35 45.97 -19.38 -19.15
C ASN A 35 45.40 -20.01 -20.44
N PRO A 36 46.13 -19.99 -21.57
CA PRO A 36 45.84 -20.82 -22.72
C PRO A 36 46.60 -22.16 -22.61
N THR A 37 45.99 -23.20 -23.18
CA THR A 37 46.60 -24.42 -23.76
C THR A 37 47.40 -25.37 -22.87
N GLY A 38 47.01 -26.64 -22.93
CA GLY A 38 47.77 -27.78 -22.44
C GLY A 38 47.02 -29.09 -22.64
N ALA A 39 46.86 -29.51 -23.89
CA ALA A 39 46.69 -30.91 -24.22
C ALA A 39 48.08 -31.56 -24.10
N ASP A 40 48.21 -32.63 -23.31
CA ASP A 40 48.93 -33.84 -23.69
C ASP A 40 48.84 -34.89 -22.56
N ASP A 41 48.88 -36.13 -23.03
CA ASP A 41 48.73 -37.40 -22.35
C ASP A 41 49.63 -37.60 -21.12
N GLN A 42 49.09 -38.34 -20.13
CA GLN A 42 49.74 -39.54 -19.60
C GLN A 42 48.83 -40.31 -18.64
N ASP A 43 48.40 -41.46 -19.14
CA ASP A 43 48.02 -42.66 -18.41
C ASP A 43 49.15 -43.11 -17.46
N GLY A 44 48.85 -43.04 -16.16
CA GLY A 44 49.74 -43.51 -15.09
C GLY A 44 48.96 -44.40 -14.13
N GLU A 45 48.72 -45.64 -14.55
CA GLU A 45 48.21 -46.72 -13.70
C GLU A 45 49.25 -47.04 -12.61
N LEU A 46 48.94 -46.64 -11.37
CA LEU A 46 49.71 -47.03 -10.19
C LEU A 46 48.76 -47.81 -9.26
N ASP A 47 48.72 -49.12 -9.49
CA ASP A 47 48.24 -50.13 -8.56
C ASP A 47 49.04 -50.01 -7.25
N GLY A 48 48.39 -49.47 -6.24
CA GLY A 48 48.94 -49.22 -4.91
C GLY A 48 47.87 -49.48 -3.87
N LYS A 49 47.69 -50.75 -3.52
CA LYS A 49 46.78 -51.25 -2.48
C LYS A 49 47.10 -50.65 -1.10
N VAL A 50 46.62 -49.43 -0.83
CA VAL A 50 46.63 -48.83 0.51
C VAL A 50 45.45 -49.37 1.31
N LYS A 51 45.71 -50.42 2.08
CA LYS A 51 44.77 -50.94 3.07
C LYS A 51 44.85 -50.04 4.31
N GLY A 52 43.83 -49.20 4.49
CA GLY A 52 43.54 -48.57 5.79
C GLY A 52 43.97 -47.11 5.92
N PHE A 53 43.02 -46.21 5.66
CA PHE A 53 42.41 -45.33 6.66
C PHE A 53 41.28 -44.61 5.93
N ASN A 54 40.03 -44.96 6.23
CA ASN A 54 38.93 -44.05 5.89
C ASN A 54 39.15 -42.79 6.73
N ILE A 55 39.88 -41.81 6.19
CA ILE A 55 39.81 -40.42 6.65
C ILE A 55 38.43 -39.89 6.22
N SER A 56 37.39 -40.39 6.88
CA SER A 56 36.13 -39.69 7.02
C SER A 56 36.17 -38.91 8.34
N THR A 57 37.22 -38.11 8.55
CA THR A 57 37.32 -37.19 9.70
C THR A 57 36.09 -36.26 9.78
N TYR A 58 35.42 -36.05 8.65
CA TYR A 58 34.09 -35.47 8.53
C TYR A 58 33.17 -36.38 7.69
N GLY A 59 32.96 -37.61 8.15
CA GLY A 59 31.86 -38.45 7.66
C GLY A 59 30.53 -38.04 8.29
N GLU A 60 29.42 -38.52 7.73
CA GLU A 60 28.03 -38.26 8.17
C GLU A 60 27.82 -38.45 9.70
N ALA A 61 28.66 -39.26 10.33
CA ALA A 61 28.67 -39.51 11.78
C ALA A 61 29.03 -38.29 12.66
N ASN A 62 29.54 -37.20 12.10
CA ASN A 62 29.92 -35.97 12.82
C ASN A 62 29.06 -34.74 12.45
N MET A 63 27.89 -34.93 11.80
CA MET A 63 27.01 -33.80 11.45
C MET A 63 26.11 -33.38 12.62
N VAL A 64 26.01 -32.07 12.84
CA VAL A 64 25.05 -31.48 13.79
C VAL A 64 23.66 -31.47 13.15
N ALA A 65 22.62 -31.76 13.94
CA ALA A 65 21.25 -31.79 13.45
C ALA A 65 20.84 -30.44 12.82
N GLU A 66 20.07 -30.50 11.72
CA GLU A 66 19.52 -29.29 11.09
C GLU A 66 18.68 -28.50 12.11
N PRO A 67 18.92 -27.19 12.26
CA PRO A 67 18.15 -26.37 13.19
C PRO A 67 16.67 -26.32 12.81
N GLN A 68 15.79 -26.19 13.81
CA GLN A 68 14.36 -26.17 13.56
C GLN A 68 13.93 -24.94 12.76
N LYS A 69 13.23 -25.18 11.65
CA LYS A 69 12.67 -24.15 10.79
C LYS A 69 11.22 -23.87 11.18
N VAL A 70 10.90 -22.61 11.45
CA VAL A 70 9.52 -22.17 11.68
C VAL A 70 8.75 -22.07 10.37
N ASN A 71 7.43 -22.30 10.44
CA ASN A 71 6.55 -22.19 9.29
C ASN A 71 6.53 -20.75 8.76
N LYS A 72 6.63 -20.60 7.44
CA LYS A 72 6.40 -19.31 6.77
C LYS A 72 4.91 -19.02 6.77
N ILE A 73 4.51 -17.89 7.35
CA ILE A 73 3.13 -17.39 7.32
C ILE A 73 3.05 -16.36 6.20
N ASP A 74 2.17 -16.59 5.23
CA ASP A 74 1.90 -15.61 4.17
C ASP A 74 0.95 -14.53 4.70
N ILE A 75 1.47 -13.33 4.93
CA ILE A 75 0.69 -12.19 5.42
C ILE A 75 0.19 -11.42 4.21
N GLN A 76 -1.13 -11.47 3.99
CA GLN A 76 -1.76 -10.70 2.91
C GLN A 76 -1.58 -9.20 3.14
N TYR A 77 -1.07 -8.51 2.12
CA TYR A 77 -0.90 -7.06 2.11
C TYR A 77 -1.69 -6.44 0.95
N ALA A 78 -1.93 -5.13 1.04
CA ALA A 78 -2.60 -4.40 -0.03
C ALA A 78 -1.71 -4.34 -1.29
N LYS A 79 -2.16 -4.93 -2.39
CA LYS A 79 -1.47 -4.90 -3.70
C LYS A 79 -1.92 -3.72 -4.59
N THR A 80 -2.92 -2.97 -4.16
CA THR A 80 -3.52 -1.89 -4.95
C THR A 80 -3.77 -0.68 -4.06
N ALA A 81 -3.49 0.51 -4.60
CA ALA A 81 -3.75 1.77 -3.93
C ALA A 81 -5.26 2.06 -3.85
N LYS A 82 -5.70 2.66 -2.74
CA LYS A 82 -7.06 3.20 -2.61
C LYS A 82 -7.16 4.49 -3.44
N LYS A 83 -8.06 4.52 -4.42
CA LYS A 83 -8.35 5.72 -5.23
C LYS A 83 -9.60 6.42 -4.69
N MET A 84 -9.54 7.74 -4.55
CA MET A 84 -10.64 8.57 -4.04
C MET A 84 -10.68 9.92 -4.78
N ASP A 85 -11.86 10.32 -5.25
CA ASP A 85 -12.09 11.69 -5.73
C ASP A 85 -12.46 12.59 -4.53
N MET A 86 -11.51 13.42 -4.11
CA MET A 86 -11.69 14.30 -2.95
C MET A 86 -12.76 15.37 -3.17
N LYS A 87 -12.95 15.87 -4.40
CA LYS A 87 -13.98 16.89 -4.68
C LYS A 87 -15.37 16.29 -4.46
N ARG A 88 -15.59 15.11 -5.02
CA ARG A 88 -16.86 14.38 -4.87
C ARG A 88 -17.11 13.94 -3.43
N LEU A 89 -16.05 13.52 -2.72
CA LEU A 89 -16.13 13.16 -1.30
C LEU A 89 -16.58 14.35 -0.45
N LYS A 90 -15.90 15.50 -0.60
CA LYS A 90 -16.25 16.75 0.11
C LYS A 90 -17.66 17.21 -0.20
N GLN A 91 -18.08 17.19 -1.47
CA GLN A 91 -19.45 17.55 -1.87
C GLN A 91 -20.50 16.64 -1.23
N SER A 92 -20.25 15.33 -1.21
CA SER A 92 -21.18 14.35 -0.63
C SER A 92 -21.29 14.53 0.89
N MET A 93 -20.16 14.68 1.57
CA MET A 93 -20.13 14.93 3.03
C MET A 93 -20.79 16.27 3.38
N TRP A 94 -20.51 17.34 2.62
CA TRP A 94 -21.11 18.65 2.84
C TRP A 94 -22.63 18.62 2.68
N ARG A 95 -23.13 17.95 1.63
CA ARG A 95 -24.57 17.76 1.43
C ARG A 95 -25.21 17.10 2.67
N LEU A 96 -24.63 16.01 3.17
CA LEU A 96 -25.11 15.32 4.37
C LEU A 96 -25.07 16.20 5.63
N LEU A 97 -24.05 17.07 5.75
CA LEU A 97 -23.94 18.02 6.86
C LEU A 97 -25.03 19.10 6.82
N THR A 98 -25.39 19.58 5.63
CA THR A 98 -26.41 20.63 5.45
C THR A 98 -27.84 20.12 5.29
N GLU A 99 -28.03 18.84 5.01
CA GLU A 99 -29.36 18.27 4.84
C GLU A 99 -30.08 18.22 6.20
N VAL A 100 -31.23 18.89 6.27
CA VAL A 100 -32.10 18.87 7.45
C VAL A 100 -32.78 17.50 7.47
N SER A 101 -32.48 16.71 8.50
CA SER A 101 -33.16 15.44 8.73
C SER A 101 -34.65 15.70 8.94
N LYS A 102 -35.49 15.34 7.97
CA LYS A 102 -36.95 15.50 8.00
C LYS A 102 -37.67 14.63 9.04
N ASN A 103 -36.94 14.00 9.96
CA ASN A 103 -37.44 12.90 10.79
C ASN A 103 -37.75 13.32 12.23
N GLN A 104 -37.89 14.62 12.52
CA GLN A 104 -38.39 15.08 13.81
C GLN A 104 -39.44 16.17 13.56
N THR A 105 -40.66 15.83 13.98
CA THR A 105 -41.88 16.66 14.04
C THR A 105 -42.75 16.65 12.77
N GLU A 106 -43.59 15.61 12.67
CA GLU A 106 -44.94 15.74 12.10
C GLU A 106 -45.78 16.60 13.06
N GLU A 107 -45.73 17.93 12.96
CA GLU A 107 -46.86 18.79 13.37
C GLU A 107 -46.93 19.97 12.40
N GLU A 108 -48.16 20.24 11.96
CA GLU A 108 -48.55 21.18 10.92
C GLU A 108 -47.94 22.58 11.06
N SER A 109 -47.33 23.06 9.98
CA SER A 109 -47.60 24.42 9.49
C SER A 109 -47.28 24.48 8.01
N GLU A 110 -48.33 24.68 7.22
CA GLU A 110 -48.20 25.15 5.86
C GLU A 110 -47.41 26.45 5.78
N GLY A 111 -46.77 26.65 4.62
CA GLY A 111 -46.27 27.96 4.19
C GLY A 111 -44.91 28.34 4.76
N LEU A 112 -43.84 28.11 4.00
CA LEU A 112 -43.26 29.19 3.21
C LEU A 112 -42.04 28.67 2.46
N GLU A 113 -42.07 28.95 1.18
CA GLU A 113 -41.02 28.77 0.20
C GLU A 113 -39.79 29.59 0.63
N LYS A 114 -38.93 28.98 1.43
CA LYS A 114 -37.63 29.57 1.80
C LYS A 114 -36.52 28.54 1.73
N LYS A 115 -36.53 27.69 0.69
CA LYS A 115 -35.41 26.80 0.36
C LYS A 115 -34.39 27.52 -0.52
N VAL A 116 -33.91 28.67 -0.05
CA VAL A 116 -32.87 29.45 -0.72
C VAL A 116 -31.79 29.74 0.33
N ASN A 117 -30.73 28.94 0.27
CA ASN A 117 -29.37 29.30 0.66
C ASN A 117 -29.02 29.43 2.16
N SER A 118 -29.55 28.61 3.08
CA SER A 118 -28.85 28.41 4.37
C SER A 118 -27.77 27.33 4.18
N SER A 119 -26.62 27.72 3.63
CA SER A 119 -25.43 26.86 3.52
C SER A 119 -24.72 26.67 4.86
N SER A 120 -25.49 26.41 5.92
CA SER A 120 -24.99 26.27 7.29
C SER A 120 -25.55 25.00 7.92
N ILE A 121 -24.82 24.45 8.88
CA ILE A 121 -25.25 23.29 9.65
C ILE A 121 -26.31 23.73 10.66
N SER A 122 -27.53 23.21 10.55
CA SER A 122 -28.65 23.60 11.42
C SER A 122 -28.62 22.97 12.81
N SER A 123 -27.93 21.83 12.98
CA SER A 123 -27.85 21.12 14.25
C SER A 123 -26.53 20.35 14.39
N PRO A 124 -26.00 20.14 15.61
CA PRO A 124 -24.79 19.37 15.82
C PRO A 124 -24.91 17.97 15.21
N LYS A 125 -23.93 17.55 14.40
CA LYS A 125 -23.93 16.25 13.74
C LYS A 125 -22.83 15.35 14.25
N VAL A 126 -23.13 14.06 14.35
CA VAL A 126 -22.21 13.03 14.82
C VAL A 126 -21.40 12.47 13.65
N PHE A 127 -20.07 12.48 13.75
CA PHE A 127 -19.17 12.04 12.68
C PHE A 127 -19.38 10.58 12.26
N SER A 128 -19.60 9.66 13.19
CA SER A 128 -19.89 8.26 12.86
C SER A 128 -21.19 8.09 12.05
N SER A 129 -22.23 8.87 12.34
CA SER A 129 -23.48 8.88 11.56
C SER A 129 -23.22 9.39 10.15
N ILE A 130 -22.56 10.54 10.02
CA ILE A 130 -22.20 11.12 8.72
C ILE A 130 -21.38 10.13 7.89
N THR A 131 -20.43 9.41 8.52
CA THR A 131 -19.58 8.43 7.84
C THR A 131 -20.37 7.22 7.34
N ARG A 132 -21.35 6.73 8.12
CA ARG A 132 -22.27 5.68 7.66
C ARG A 132 -23.12 6.14 6.49
N ASP A 133 -23.71 7.33 6.57
CA ASP A 133 -24.54 7.87 5.48
C ASP A 133 -23.70 8.13 4.22
N LEU A 134 -22.45 8.54 4.40
CA LEU A 134 -21.49 8.74 3.32
C LEU A 134 -21.20 7.44 2.56
N LEU A 135 -21.04 6.30 3.25
CA LEU A 135 -20.86 4.99 2.61
C LEU A 135 -22.01 4.64 1.65
N HIS A 136 -23.26 4.98 2.01
CA HIS A 136 -24.44 4.70 1.19
C HIS A 136 -24.61 5.72 0.04
N SER A 137 -24.16 6.96 0.23
CA SER A 137 -24.31 8.03 -0.76
C SER A 137 -23.24 8.05 -1.86
N LEU A 138 -22.12 7.37 -1.65
CA LEU A 138 -20.99 7.33 -2.57
C LEU A 138 -21.12 6.21 -3.61
N PRO A 139 -20.49 6.34 -4.79
CA PRO A 139 -20.34 5.24 -5.73
C PRO A 139 -19.64 4.04 -5.10
N SER A 140 -20.01 2.84 -5.54
CA SER A 140 -19.44 1.56 -5.06
C SER A 140 -17.91 1.56 -4.96
N MET A 141 -17.20 2.05 -6.00
CA MET A 141 -15.74 2.11 -5.99
C MET A 141 -15.16 3.04 -4.92
N MET A 142 -15.79 4.20 -4.70
CA MET A 142 -15.36 5.13 -3.65
C MET A 142 -15.73 4.62 -2.26
N ALA A 143 -16.92 4.05 -2.09
CA ALA A 143 -17.39 3.49 -0.83
C ALA A 143 -16.45 2.37 -0.33
N LYS A 144 -16.00 1.47 -1.21
CA LYS A 144 -15.02 0.41 -0.90
C LYS A 144 -13.65 0.96 -0.45
N ASN A 145 -13.27 2.13 -0.97
CA ASN A 145 -12.01 2.78 -0.64
C ASN A 145 -12.12 3.75 0.53
N LEU A 146 -13.33 4.05 1.01
CA LEU A 146 -13.53 4.93 2.16
C LEU A 146 -13.02 4.24 3.43
N SER A 147 -12.38 5.03 4.28
CA SER A 147 -11.96 4.61 5.62
C SER A 147 -12.20 5.75 6.61
N VAL A 148 -12.24 5.43 7.90
CA VAL A 148 -12.42 6.45 8.96
C VAL A 148 -11.37 7.56 8.87
N PRO A 149 -10.06 7.28 8.70
CA PRO A 149 -9.06 8.35 8.55
C PRO A 149 -9.29 9.23 7.31
N LEU A 150 -9.74 8.65 6.20
CA LEU A 150 -9.99 9.39 4.96
C LEU A 150 -11.24 10.27 5.05
N ALA A 151 -12.30 9.75 5.68
CA ALA A 151 -13.48 10.55 6.00
C ALA A 151 -13.13 11.69 6.97
N PHE A 152 -12.29 11.42 7.97
CA PHE A 152 -11.87 12.43 8.93
C PHE A 152 -10.99 13.50 8.27
N ALA A 153 -10.07 13.13 7.39
CA ALA A 153 -9.30 14.09 6.59
C ALA A 153 -10.21 14.99 5.73
N CYS A 154 -11.25 14.42 5.11
CA CYS A 154 -12.27 15.19 4.39
C CYS A 154 -13.02 16.16 5.31
N LEU A 155 -13.37 15.73 6.53
CA LEU A 155 -14.01 16.59 7.52
C LEU A 155 -13.11 17.75 7.93
N LEU A 156 -11.81 17.52 8.15
CA LEU A 156 -10.84 18.57 8.46
C LEU A 156 -10.71 19.60 7.33
N HIS A 157 -10.70 19.15 6.08
CA HIS A 157 -10.74 20.06 4.94
C HIS A 157 -12.02 20.91 4.93
N LEU A 158 -13.18 20.29 5.18
CA LEU A 158 -14.44 21.01 5.24
C LEU A 158 -14.50 21.99 6.42
N ALA A 159 -13.93 21.64 7.57
CA ALA A 159 -13.89 22.53 8.73
C ALA A 159 -13.19 23.86 8.39
N ASN A 160 -12.08 23.79 7.66
CA ASN A 160 -11.37 24.97 7.19
C ASN A 160 -12.14 25.71 6.06
N GLU A 161 -12.78 24.98 5.15
CA GLU A 161 -13.46 25.57 3.97
C GLU A 161 -14.83 26.20 4.30
N LYS A 162 -15.48 25.74 5.38
CA LYS A 162 -16.87 26.07 5.73
C LYS A 162 -17.02 26.65 7.14
N ASN A 163 -15.91 26.92 7.83
CA ASN A 163 -15.86 27.40 9.21
C ASN A 163 -16.71 26.50 10.12
N LEU A 164 -16.26 25.24 10.26
CA LEU A 164 -16.92 24.27 11.13
C LEU A 164 -16.11 24.09 12.40
N LYS A 165 -16.81 24.00 13.51
CA LYS A 165 -16.22 23.68 14.80
C LYS A 165 -16.31 22.17 15.05
N LEU A 166 -15.18 21.57 15.38
CA LEU A 166 -15.09 20.15 15.72
C LEU A 166 -14.88 20.00 17.23
N GLN A 167 -15.76 19.23 17.88
CA GLN A 167 -15.66 18.95 19.31
C GLN A 167 -15.47 17.44 19.53
N GLY A 168 -14.34 17.07 20.14
CA GLY A 168 -14.09 15.70 20.57
C GLY A 168 -14.77 15.37 21.89
N VAL A 169 -15.10 14.09 22.08
CA VAL A 169 -15.53 13.53 23.38
C VAL A 169 -14.33 13.04 24.20
N GLN A 170 -14.50 12.88 25.52
CA GLN A 170 -13.40 12.56 26.45
C GLN A 170 -12.70 11.23 26.16
N ASP A 171 -13.45 10.23 25.67
CA ASP A 171 -12.98 8.90 25.32
C ASP A 171 -12.44 8.78 23.89
N LEU A 172 -12.42 9.89 23.12
CA LEU A 172 -11.98 9.97 21.72
C LEU A 172 -12.75 9.03 20.78
N SER A 173 -13.91 8.53 21.19
CA SER A 173 -14.72 7.60 20.39
C SER A 173 -15.47 8.31 19.26
N GLU A 174 -15.67 9.63 19.39
CA GLU A 174 -16.56 10.38 18.51
C GLU A 174 -16.12 11.85 18.29
N VAL A 175 -16.62 12.45 17.20
CA VAL A 175 -16.46 13.88 16.91
C VAL A 175 -17.82 14.49 16.59
N LEU A 176 -18.16 15.58 17.27
CA LEU A 176 -19.32 16.41 16.98
C LEU A 176 -18.93 17.53 16.03
N VAL A 177 -19.72 17.73 14.99
CA VAL A 177 -19.55 18.76 13.97
C VAL A 177 -20.61 19.83 14.18
N LEU A 178 -20.17 21.07 14.40
CA LEU A 178 -21.03 22.23 14.63
C LEU A 178 -20.68 23.34 13.63
N GLN A 179 -21.63 24.23 13.39
CA GLN A 179 -21.35 25.49 12.69
C GLN A 179 -20.53 26.40 13.62
N GLU A 180 -19.48 27.04 13.11
CA GLU A 180 -18.82 28.14 13.80
C GLU A 180 -19.67 29.40 13.69
N ASP A 181 -19.89 30.09 14.82
CA ASP A 181 -20.68 31.33 14.94
C ASP A 181 -19.99 32.54 14.28
#